data_AF-A0A2G8T7H6-F1
#
_entry.id   AF-A0A2G8T7H6-F1
#
_cell.length_a   1.000
_cell.length_b   1.000
_cell.length_c   1.000
_cell.angle_alpha   90.00
_cell.angle_beta   90.00
_cell.angle_gamma   90.00
#
_symmetry.space_group_name_H-M   'P 1'
#
loop_
_entity.id
_entity.type
_entity.pdbx_description
1 polymer ?
#
loop_
_entity_poly.entity_id
_entity_poly.type
_entity_poly.pdbx_seq_one_letter_code
_entity_poly.pdbx_strand_id
1 'polypeptide(L)'
;MQTNSSIDYKTLPRQKLTDLACDVLAAESRKPSVPLVREITLRLWDTKKGSDGDVQKDIQHWYEGLFELKKAAAIGGVPEHMATLFREVWRGAVDQAEEGLAAKRAQLASERAQAVLAVREAQAATDALRHQLDLATTEIDARDAAIARLDGAIVQREAQVVQLTARLVAKDERIESLSDELARKITEQAAAVSALEGDRRHALIQVDHARGEGRHWKEQFDRAAKEARASQTEADSYRNKASSLEAALAGANGRLSALQESLGAEKERTAALISQVAAEQQNIRQLSEDLSNSRISAEAANARYESAVRELSTARESVAEARSGERRALEEAAELRGRPASSMKNSGRDS
;
A
#
# COMPACT_ATOMS: atom_id res chain seq x y z
N MET A 1 151.90 -28.80 43.87
CA MET A 1 152.99 -29.27 42.98
C MET A 1 152.89 -30.78 42.85
N GLN A 2 152.34 -31.27 41.75
CA GLN A 2 152.74 -32.52 41.07
C GLN A 2 151.91 -32.61 39.78
N THR A 3 152.60 -32.27 38.68
CA THR A 3 152.38 -32.71 37.30
C THR A 3 150.94 -32.98 36.86
N ASN A 4 150.33 -31.95 36.25
CA ASN A 4 149.36 -32.11 35.17
C ASN A 4 149.99 -32.98 34.08
N SER A 5 149.85 -34.30 34.22
CA SER A 5 149.84 -35.18 33.07
C SER A 5 148.50 -34.90 32.39
N SER A 6 148.53 -34.29 31.21
CA SER A 6 147.34 -34.03 30.40
C SER A 6 146.78 -35.38 29.95
N ILE A 7 146.04 -36.04 30.84
CA ILE A 7 145.28 -37.25 30.53
C ILE A 7 144.19 -36.76 29.57
N ASP A 8 144.26 -37.21 28.32
CA ASP A 8 143.18 -36.97 27.37
C ASP A 8 141.96 -37.79 27.80
N TYR A 9 141.09 -37.17 28.60
CA TYR A 9 139.86 -37.79 29.11
C TYR A 9 138.92 -38.26 27.99
N LYS A 10 139.10 -37.78 26.75
CA LYS A 10 138.35 -38.29 25.58
C LYS A 10 138.75 -39.72 25.20
N THR A 11 139.95 -40.16 25.57
CA THR A 11 140.46 -41.52 25.30
C THR A 11 140.11 -42.54 26.39
N LEU A 12 139.56 -42.10 27.54
CA LEU A 12 139.18 -43.01 28.61
C LEU A 12 138.01 -43.93 28.19
N PRO A 13 138.02 -45.20 28.66
CA PRO A 13 136.89 -46.10 28.47
C PRO A 13 135.64 -45.56 29.18
N ARG A 14 134.46 -45.81 28.58
CA ARG A 14 133.15 -45.33 29.06
C ARG A 14 132.95 -45.56 30.56
N GLN A 15 133.21 -46.79 31.02
CA GLN A 15 133.02 -47.18 32.41
C GLN A 15 133.81 -46.29 33.38
N LYS A 16 135.07 -45.96 33.08
CA LYS A 16 135.87 -45.07 33.93
C LYS A 16 135.30 -43.64 33.99
N LEU A 17 134.75 -43.13 32.89
CA LEU A 17 134.09 -41.82 32.87
C LEU A 17 132.79 -41.84 33.70
N THR A 18 132.05 -42.95 33.64
CA THR A 18 130.86 -43.15 34.49
C THR A 18 131.24 -43.27 35.96
N ASP A 19 132.27 -44.04 36.32
CA ASP A 19 132.75 -44.17 37.70
C ASP A 19 133.17 -42.81 38.27
N LEU A 20 133.96 -42.04 37.52
CA LEU A 20 134.36 -40.68 37.90
C LEU A 20 133.16 -39.74 38.08
N ALA A 21 132.15 -39.83 37.22
CA ALA A 21 130.92 -39.04 37.36
C ALA A 21 130.09 -39.46 38.58
N CYS A 22 130.02 -40.76 38.87
CA CYS A 22 129.38 -41.28 40.07
C CYS A 22 130.13 -40.85 41.34
N ASP A 23 131.46 -40.83 41.33
CA ASP A 23 132.29 -40.33 42.42
C ASP A 23 132.05 -38.83 42.68
N VAL A 24 131.93 -38.03 41.61
CA VAL A 24 131.56 -36.60 41.73
C VAL A 24 130.16 -36.44 42.32
N LEU A 25 129.16 -37.21 41.86
CA LEU A 25 127.80 -37.17 42.43
C LEU A 25 127.76 -37.61 43.90
N ALA A 26 128.54 -38.63 44.24
CA ALA A 26 128.66 -39.12 45.60
C ALA A 26 129.30 -38.07 46.52
N ALA A 27 130.34 -37.38 46.06
CA ALA A 27 130.96 -36.26 46.77
C ALA A 27 129.98 -35.09 46.96
N GLU A 28 129.07 -34.86 46.01
CA GLU A 28 127.97 -33.88 46.10
C GLU A 28 126.74 -34.39 46.90
N SER A 29 126.80 -35.59 47.52
CA SER A 29 125.68 -36.22 48.23
C SER A 29 124.41 -36.46 47.39
N ARG A 30 124.55 -36.59 46.07
CA ARG A 30 123.45 -36.87 45.14
C ARG A 30 123.47 -38.34 44.73
N LYS A 31 122.30 -38.96 44.62
CA LYS A 31 122.18 -40.36 44.17
C LYS A 31 122.49 -40.45 42.66
N PRO A 32 123.50 -41.22 42.22
CA PRO A 32 123.71 -41.48 40.80
C PRO A 32 122.45 -42.02 40.12
N SER A 33 122.05 -41.36 39.04
CA SER A 33 121.02 -41.81 38.11
C SER A 33 121.49 -41.53 36.69
N VAL A 34 120.98 -42.28 35.71
CA VAL A 34 121.40 -42.16 34.30
C VAL A 34 121.40 -40.71 33.80
N PRO A 35 120.37 -39.88 34.06
CA PRO A 35 120.37 -38.48 33.63
C PRO A 35 121.51 -37.66 34.25
N LEU A 36 121.77 -37.84 35.55
CA LEU A 36 122.76 -37.06 36.30
C LEU A 36 124.20 -37.42 35.93
N VAL A 37 124.48 -38.70 35.74
CA VAL A 37 125.79 -39.17 35.30
C VAL A 37 126.11 -38.65 33.90
N ARG A 38 125.12 -38.59 33.02
CA ARG A 38 125.25 -37.99 31.68
C ARG A 38 125.50 -36.49 31.71
N GLU A 39 124.77 -35.79 32.57
CA GLU A 39 124.96 -34.35 32.78
C GLU A 39 126.41 -34.05 33.21
N ILE A 40 126.95 -34.80 34.17
CA ILE A 40 128.31 -34.58 34.65
C ILE A 40 129.37 -35.00 33.62
N THR A 41 129.16 -36.11 32.91
CA THR A 41 130.11 -36.53 31.87
C THR A 41 130.17 -35.55 30.71
N LEU A 42 129.03 -34.95 30.32
CA LEU A 42 128.98 -33.85 29.36
C LEU A 42 129.63 -32.58 29.92
N ARG A 43 129.29 -32.19 31.15
CA ARG A 43 129.80 -30.96 31.78
C ARG A 43 131.32 -30.95 31.95
N LEU A 44 131.89 -32.06 32.40
CA LEU A 44 133.31 -32.14 32.76
C LEU A 44 134.21 -32.57 31.60
N TRP A 45 133.70 -33.40 30.68
CA TRP A 45 134.54 -34.03 29.64
C TRP A 45 133.98 -33.92 28.22
N ASP A 46 132.89 -33.15 28.02
CA ASP A 46 132.25 -32.89 26.72
C ASP A 46 132.06 -34.16 25.86
N THR A 47 131.72 -35.27 26.51
CA THR A 47 131.59 -36.58 25.87
C THR A 47 130.34 -37.32 26.35
N LYS A 48 129.59 -37.86 25.39
CA LYS A 48 128.44 -38.75 25.63
C LYS A 48 128.76 -40.13 25.07
N LYS A 49 129.17 -41.07 25.93
CA LYS A 49 129.51 -42.46 25.53
C LYS A 49 128.48 -43.46 26.04
N GLY A 50 128.04 -44.37 25.17
CA GLY A 50 127.14 -45.49 25.48
C GLY A 50 125.63 -45.18 25.43
N SER A 51 124.80 -46.21 25.57
CA SER A 51 123.33 -46.13 25.70
C SER A 51 122.89 -45.87 27.16
N ASP A 52 121.61 -45.64 27.43
CA ASP A 52 121.11 -45.46 28.81
C ASP A 52 121.23 -46.76 29.62
N GLY A 53 121.01 -47.92 28.99
CA GLY A 53 121.20 -49.23 29.61
C GLY A 53 122.67 -49.51 29.95
N ASP A 54 123.59 -49.03 29.12
CA ASP A 54 125.03 -49.10 29.38
C ASP A 54 125.45 -48.26 30.58
N VAL A 55 124.97 -47.01 30.67
CA VAL A 55 125.24 -46.12 31.79
C VAL A 55 124.58 -46.67 33.07
N GLN A 56 123.37 -47.23 32.97
CA GLN A 56 122.70 -47.87 34.11
C GLN A 56 123.49 -49.08 34.62
N LYS A 57 124.06 -49.90 33.72
CA LYS A 57 124.93 -51.02 34.10
C LYS A 57 126.23 -50.53 34.76
N ASP A 58 126.86 -49.49 34.22
CA ASP A 58 128.07 -48.92 34.82
C ASP A 58 127.78 -48.30 36.20
N ILE A 59 126.62 -47.62 36.38
CA ILE A 59 126.15 -47.14 37.69
C ILE A 59 125.93 -48.31 38.66
N GLN A 60 125.32 -49.40 38.20
CA GLN A 60 125.16 -50.61 39.03
C GLN A 60 126.52 -51.19 39.43
N HIS A 61 127.47 -51.26 38.51
CA HIS A 61 128.81 -51.75 38.77
C HIS A 61 129.57 -50.86 39.77
N TRP A 62 129.42 -49.54 39.64
CA TRP A 62 129.94 -48.57 40.61
C TRP A 62 129.30 -48.76 41.99
N TYR A 63 127.98 -48.98 42.06
CA TYR A 63 127.30 -49.30 43.32
C TYR A 63 127.76 -50.62 43.91
N GLU A 64 127.94 -51.66 43.12
CA GLU A 64 128.49 -52.95 43.55
C GLU A 64 129.90 -52.76 44.13
N GLY A 65 130.76 -52.00 43.46
CA GLY A 65 132.08 -51.62 43.96
C GLY A 65 132.01 -50.83 45.27
N LEU A 66 131.09 -49.87 45.39
CA LEU A 66 130.85 -49.10 46.61
C LEU A 66 130.30 -49.97 47.75
N PHE A 67 129.41 -50.92 47.45
CA PHE A 67 128.85 -51.86 48.41
C PHE A 67 129.89 -52.86 48.89
N GLU A 68 130.75 -53.38 48.01
CA GLU A 68 131.89 -54.21 48.40
C GLU A 68 132.90 -53.40 49.23
N LEU A 69 133.15 -52.13 48.91
CA LEU A 69 133.94 -51.22 49.76
C LEU A 69 133.28 -51.00 51.14
N LYS A 70 131.96 -50.82 51.22
CA LYS A 70 131.22 -50.68 52.49
C LYS A 70 131.14 -51.98 53.29
N LYS A 71 131.16 -53.14 52.62
CA LYS A 71 131.11 -54.47 53.22
C LYS A 71 132.49 -54.91 53.70
N ALA A 72 133.55 -54.53 52.99
CA ALA A 72 134.95 -54.74 53.37
C ALA A 72 135.45 -53.71 54.39
N ALA A 73 134.89 -52.49 54.37
CA ALA A 73 135.02 -51.54 55.47
C ALA A 73 134.19 -52.03 56.65
N ALA A 74 134.71 -53.05 57.35
CA ALA A 74 134.35 -53.25 58.75
C ALA A 74 134.46 -51.87 59.42
N ILE A 75 133.42 -51.45 60.13
CA ILE A 75 133.47 -50.24 60.95
C ILE A 75 134.52 -50.53 62.04
N GLY A 76 135.78 -50.24 61.73
CA GLY A 76 136.91 -50.51 62.60
C GLY A 76 136.68 -49.75 63.89
N GLY A 77 136.54 -50.48 65.00
CA GLY A 77 136.34 -49.89 66.33
C GLY A 77 134.94 -50.02 66.92
N VAL A 78 133.96 -50.65 66.24
CA VAL A 78 132.67 -51.01 66.86
C VAL A 78 132.71 -52.48 67.27
N PRO A 79 132.71 -52.80 68.57
CA PRO A 79 132.64 -54.18 69.05
C PRO A 79 131.38 -54.91 68.51
N GLU A 80 131.50 -56.21 68.18
CA GLU A 80 130.42 -57.01 67.57
C GLU A 80 129.09 -56.98 68.36
N HIS A 81 129.16 -56.82 69.70
CA HIS A 81 127.98 -56.66 70.55
C HIS A 81 127.22 -55.35 70.26
N MET A 82 127.92 -54.26 69.95
CA MET A 82 127.32 -52.97 69.57
C MET A 82 126.73 -53.02 68.16
N ALA A 83 127.38 -53.71 67.21
CA ALA A 83 126.83 -53.94 65.87
C ALA A 83 125.54 -54.77 65.91
N THR A 84 125.45 -55.72 66.85
CA THR A 84 124.25 -56.53 67.07
C THR A 84 123.12 -55.70 67.67
N LEU A 85 123.39 -54.89 68.70
CA LEU A 85 122.43 -53.93 69.25
C LEU A 85 121.93 -52.94 68.18
N PHE A 86 122.80 -52.43 67.32
CA PHE A 86 122.40 -51.53 66.25
C PHE A 86 121.48 -52.21 65.23
N ARG A 87 121.75 -53.48 64.86
CA ARG A 87 120.86 -54.27 63.98
C ARG A 87 119.50 -54.53 64.63
N GLU A 88 119.47 -54.81 65.93
CA GLU A 88 118.23 -55.02 66.68
C GLU A 88 117.40 -53.74 66.82
N VAL A 89 118.03 -52.61 67.16
CA VAL A 89 117.37 -51.29 67.22
C VAL A 89 116.87 -50.86 65.84
N TRP A 90 117.68 -51.06 64.80
CA TRP A 90 117.25 -50.77 63.42
C TRP A 90 116.09 -51.66 62.98
N ARG A 91 116.14 -52.96 63.28
CA ARG A 91 115.03 -53.89 62.99
C ARG A 91 113.77 -53.46 63.73
N GLY A 92 113.84 -53.14 65.03
CA GLY A 92 112.71 -52.64 65.80
C GLY A 92 112.15 -51.32 65.25
N ALA A 93 113.01 -50.41 64.78
CA ALA A 93 112.57 -49.17 64.14
C ALA A 93 111.89 -49.42 62.78
N VAL A 94 112.39 -50.39 61.99
CA VAL A 94 111.76 -50.82 60.73
C VAL A 94 110.41 -51.49 61.00
N ASP A 95 110.34 -52.43 61.95
CA ASP A 95 109.10 -53.12 62.33
C ASP A 95 108.04 -52.11 62.81
N GLN A 96 108.42 -51.14 63.66
CA GLN A 96 107.52 -50.06 64.11
C GLN A 96 107.06 -49.15 62.95
N ALA A 97 107.94 -48.88 61.98
CA ALA A 97 107.58 -48.12 60.79
C ALA A 97 106.66 -48.92 59.85
N GLU A 98 106.86 -50.24 59.73
CA GLU A 98 106.02 -51.15 58.96
C GLU A 98 104.63 -51.31 59.60
N GLU A 99 104.54 -51.47 60.92
CA GLU A 99 103.28 -51.47 61.66
C GLU A 99 102.54 -50.14 61.51
N GLY A 100 103.24 -49.00 61.64
CA GLY A 100 102.67 -47.68 61.44
C GLY A 100 102.19 -47.45 60.00
N LEU A 101 102.91 -47.98 59.01
CA LEU A 101 102.51 -47.95 57.61
C LEU A 101 101.30 -48.86 57.34
N ALA A 102 101.26 -50.04 57.95
CA ALA A 102 100.13 -50.97 57.86
C ALA A 102 98.87 -50.36 58.47
N ALA A 103 98.97 -49.73 59.65
CA ALA A 103 97.88 -49.02 60.29
C ALA A 103 97.34 -47.88 59.41
N LYS A 104 98.23 -47.05 58.83
CA LYS A 104 97.85 -45.99 57.88
C LYS A 104 97.19 -46.55 56.62
N ARG A 105 97.69 -47.66 56.08
CA ARG A 105 97.09 -48.34 54.92
C ARG A 105 95.69 -48.86 55.24
N ALA A 106 95.49 -49.44 56.42
CA ALA A 106 94.18 -49.92 56.87
C ALA A 106 93.20 -48.75 57.07
N GLN A 107 93.65 -47.65 57.67
CA GLN A 107 92.85 -46.43 57.82
C GLN A 107 92.44 -45.86 56.46
N LEU A 108 93.39 -45.69 55.53
CA LEU A 108 93.11 -45.21 54.17
C LEU A 108 92.16 -46.15 53.41
N ALA A 109 92.25 -47.46 53.63
CA ALA A 109 91.34 -48.42 53.04
C ALA A 109 89.91 -48.27 53.58
N SER A 110 89.77 -48.05 54.90
CA SER A 110 88.47 -47.77 55.54
C SER A 110 87.87 -46.45 55.06
N GLU A 111 88.66 -45.38 55.05
CA GLU A 111 88.24 -44.06 54.54
C GLU A 111 87.85 -44.13 53.06
N ARG A 112 88.61 -44.86 52.23
CA ARG A 112 88.27 -45.08 50.82
C ARG A 112 86.96 -45.87 50.68
N ALA A 113 86.73 -46.89 51.50
CA ALA A 113 85.48 -47.65 51.47
C ALA A 113 84.29 -46.77 51.85
N GLN A 114 84.43 -45.94 52.90
CA GLN A 114 83.41 -44.97 53.31
C GLN A 114 83.15 -43.93 52.22
N ALA A 115 84.19 -43.38 51.60
CA ALA A 115 84.05 -42.43 50.51
C ALA A 115 83.33 -43.04 49.29
N VAL A 116 83.62 -44.31 48.95
CA VAL A 116 82.93 -45.02 47.86
C VAL A 116 81.44 -45.21 48.18
N LEU A 117 81.09 -45.54 49.43
CA LEU A 117 79.69 -45.63 49.86
C LEU A 117 78.99 -44.28 49.77
N ALA A 118 79.60 -43.22 50.29
CA ALA A 118 79.04 -41.86 50.23
C ALA A 118 78.83 -41.38 48.79
N VAL A 119 79.76 -41.68 47.87
CA VAL A 119 79.62 -41.36 46.44
C VAL A 119 78.45 -42.14 45.82
N ARG A 120 78.30 -43.42 46.14
CA ARG A 120 77.17 -44.24 45.63
C ARG A 120 75.82 -43.72 46.14
N GLU A 121 75.73 -43.36 47.42
CA GLU A 121 74.52 -42.78 48.00
C GLU A 121 74.18 -41.42 47.36
N ALA A 122 75.17 -40.56 47.16
CA ALA A 122 74.98 -39.29 46.47
C ALA A 122 74.56 -39.47 45.01
N GLN A 123 75.12 -40.45 44.30
CA GLN A 123 74.71 -40.81 42.94
C GLN A 123 73.26 -41.30 42.90
N ALA A 124 72.88 -42.22 43.79
CA ALA A 124 71.51 -42.71 43.87
C ALA A 124 70.51 -41.59 44.18
N ALA A 125 70.85 -40.67 45.09
CA ALA A 125 70.03 -39.49 45.39
C ALA A 125 69.91 -38.55 44.17
N THR A 126 71.01 -38.34 43.44
CA THR A 126 71.01 -37.52 42.23
C THR A 126 70.13 -38.12 41.14
N ASP A 127 70.21 -39.43 40.93
CA ASP A 127 69.40 -40.12 39.92
C ASP A 127 67.91 -40.14 40.29
N ALA A 128 67.59 -40.29 41.59
CA ALA A 128 66.21 -40.17 42.07
C ALA A 128 65.65 -38.75 41.85
N LEU A 129 66.43 -37.70 42.12
CA LEU A 129 66.04 -36.31 41.87
C LEU A 129 65.88 -36.01 40.37
N ARG A 130 66.75 -36.55 39.52
CA ARG A 130 66.61 -36.45 38.06
C ARG A 130 65.31 -37.08 37.59
N HIS A 131 65.00 -38.28 38.08
CA HIS A 131 63.75 -38.94 37.72
C HIS A 131 62.51 -38.14 38.16
N GLN A 132 62.54 -37.54 39.35
CA GLN A 132 61.46 -36.66 39.81
C GLN A 132 61.34 -35.39 38.95
N LEU A 133 62.47 -34.81 38.53
CA LEU A 133 62.49 -33.65 37.65
C LEU A 133 61.91 -34.00 36.26
N ASP A 134 62.26 -35.16 35.71
CA ASP A 134 61.72 -35.63 34.43
C ASP A 134 60.20 -35.81 34.52
N LEU A 135 59.69 -36.44 35.59
CA LEU A 135 58.26 -36.59 35.82
C LEU A 135 57.55 -35.23 35.93
N ALA A 136 58.09 -34.31 36.74
CA ALA A 136 57.52 -32.98 36.89
C ALA A 136 57.51 -32.20 35.56
N THR A 137 58.56 -32.35 34.74
CA THR A 137 58.64 -31.73 33.41
C THR A 137 57.54 -32.28 32.50
N THR A 138 57.34 -33.60 32.46
CA THR A 138 56.26 -34.20 31.66
C THR A 138 54.87 -33.78 32.12
N GLU A 139 54.66 -33.56 33.42
CA GLU A 139 53.39 -33.06 33.95
C GLU A 139 53.14 -31.60 33.56
N ILE A 140 54.19 -30.76 33.61
CA ILE A 140 54.12 -29.37 33.14
C ILE A 140 53.74 -29.34 31.66
N ASP A 141 54.42 -30.10 30.81
CA ASP A 141 54.11 -30.18 29.38
C ASP A 141 52.66 -30.61 29.11
N ALA A 142 52.15 -31.57 29.90
CA ALA A 142 50.77 -32.02 29.79
C ALA A 142 49.76 -30.94 30.21
N ARG A 143 50.08 -30.17 31.25
CA ARG A 143 49.25 -29.04 31.71
C ARG A 143 49.27 -27.89 30.71
N ASP A 144 50.43 -27.56 30.15
CA ASP A 144 50.56 -26.52 29.12
C ASP A 144 49.76 -26.88 27.86
N ALA A 145 49.82 -28.15 27.44
CA ALA A 145 48.98 -28.64 26.35
C ALA A 145 47.47 -28.62 26.68
N ALA A 146 47.08 -28.77 27.94
CA ALA A 146 45.69 -28.61 28.37
C ALA A 146 45.25 -27.14 28.37
N ILE A 147 46.09 -26.23 28.87
CA ILE A 147 45.85 -24.79 28.87
C ILE A 147 45.68 -24.29 27.42
N ALA A 148 46.59 -24.64 26.51
CA ALA A 148 46.50 -24.24 25.11
C ALA A 148 45.19 -24.70 24.44
N ARG A 149 44.69 -25.90 24.80
CA ARG A 149 43.39 -26.39 24.32
C ARG A 149 42.20 -25.60 24.87
N LEU A 150 42.24 -25.26 26.16
CA LEU A 150 41.20 -24.46 26.80
C LEU A 150 41.17 -23.03 26.25
N ASP A 151 42.34 -22.41 26.04
CA ASP A 151 42.45 -21.09 25.42
C ASP A 151 41.86 -21.09 24.00
N GLY A 152 42.19 -22.12 23.21
CA GLY A 152 41.57 -22.31 21.88
C GLY A 152 40.04 -22.44 21.95
N ALA A 153 39.51 -23.15 22.94
CA ALA A 153 38.06 -23.28 23.14
C ALA A 153 37.41 -21.96 23.60
N ILE A 154 38.07 -21.19 24.46
CA ILE A 154 37.60 -19.87 24.91
C ILE A 154 37.49 -18.92 23.71
N VAL A 155 38.54 -18.82 22.89
CA VAL A 155 38.54 -17.97 21.68
C VAL A 155 37.40 -18.36 20.73
N GLN A 156 37.15 -19.65 20.54
CA GLN A 156 36.02 -20.11 19.71
C GLN A 156 34.67 -19.72 20.30
N ARG A 157 34.50 -19.82 21.62
CA ARG A 157 33.26 -19.42 22.30
C ARG A 157 33.05 -17.91 22.28
N GLU A 158 34.10 -17.12 22.47
CA GLU A 158 34.04 -15.67 22.35
C GLU A 158 33.62 -15.25 20.94
N ALA A 159 34.20 -15.87 19.90
CA ALA A 159 33.78 -15.65 18.52
C ALA A 159 32.29 -16.01 18.29
N GLN A 160 31.82 -17.13 18.87
CA GLN A 160 30.42 -17.53 18.82
C GLN A 160 29.50 -16.51 19.53
N VAL A 161 29.91 -15.99 20.69
CA VAL A 161 29.16 -14.95 21.42
C VAL A 161 29.05 -13.69 20.59
N VAL A 162 30.16 -13.21 20.00
CA VAL A 162 30.15 -12.03 19.11
C VAL A 162 29.19 -12.23 17.93
N GLN A 163 29.20 -13.40 17.30
CA GLN A 163 28.27 -13.71 16.20
C GLN A 163 26.79 -13.73 16.64
N LEU A 164 26.50 -14.33 17.80
CA LEU A 164 25.14 -14.37 18.34
C LEU A 164 24.66 -12.98 18.74
N THR A 165 25.50 -12.16 19.37
CA THR A 165 25.18 -10.77 19.71
C THR A 165 24.91 -9.95 18.46
N ALA A 166 25.73 -10.05 17.41
CA ALA A 166 25.47 -9.37 16.15
C ALA A 166 24.14 -9.79 15.52
N ARG A 167 23.79 -11.08 15.59
CA ARG A 167 22.52 -11.61 15.09
C ARG A 167 21.31 -11.12 15.91
N LEU A 168 21.47 -10.94 17.22
CA LEU A 168 20.43 -10.36 18.07
C LEU A 168 20.20 -8.89 17.72
N VAL A 169 21.25 -8.09 17.62
CA VAL A 169 21.16 -6.68 17.21
C VAL A 169 20.43 -6.54 15.87
N ALA A 170 20.81 -7.32 14.86
CA ALA A 170 20.14 -7.29 13.55
C ALA A 170 18.66 -7.69 13.60
N LYS A 171 18.27 -8.57 14.54
CA LYS A 171 16.86 -8.93 14.76
C LYS A 171 16.11 -7.81 15.46
N ASP A 172 16.73 -7.17 16.45
CA ASP A 172 16.12 -6.05 17.18
C ASP A 172 15.88 -4.86 16.24
N GLU A 173 16.85 -4.51 15.39
CA GLU A 173 16.68 -3.50 14.33
C GLU A 173 15.54 -3.86 13.36
N ARG A 174 15.39 -5.16 13.02
CA ARG A 174 14.29 -5.61 12.17
C ARG A 174 12.94 -5.51 12.88
N ILE A 175 12.88 -5.81 14.17
CA ILE A 175 11.66 -5.67 14.98
C ILE A 175 11.26 -4.20 15.08
N GLU A 176 12.20 -3.30 15.31
CA GLU A 176 11.96 -1.85 15.36
C GLU A 176 11.41 -1.35 14.01
N SER A 177 12.06 -1.71 12.90
CA SER A 177 11.60 -1.35 11.55
C SER A 177 10.19 -1.86 11.24
N LEU A 178 9.86 -3.10 11.63
CA LEU A 178 8.51 -3.66 11.42
C LEU A 178 7.48 -2.98 12.33
N SER A 179 7.87 -2.58 13.54
CA SER A 179 7.01 -1.87 14.47
C SER A 179 6.66 -0.48 13.95
N ASP A 180 7.64 0.24 13.39
CA ASP A 180 7.43 1.54 12.74
C ASP A 180 6.54 1.43 11.51
N GLU A 181 6.75 0.42 10.67
CA GLU A 181 5.91 0.16 9.49
C GLU A 181 4.46 -0.13 9.91
N LEU A 182 4.26 -0.95 10.94
CA LEU A 182 2.93 -1.24 11.49
C LEU A 182 2.26 0.02 12.05
N ALA A 183 2.99 0.83 12.83
CA ALA A 183 2.47 2.09 13.37
C ALA A 183 2.04 3.05 12.24
N ARG A 184 2.85 3.15 11.17
CA ARG A 184 2.51 3.95 9.99
C ARG A 184 1.28 3.41 9.27
N LYS A 185 1.13 2.09 9.15
CA LYS A 185 -0.05 1.48 8.52
C LYS A 185 -1.32 1.70 9.33
N ILE A 186 -1.23 1.67 10.66
CA ILE A 186 -2.35 1.99 11.54
C ILE A 186 -2.81 3.44 11.35
N THR A 187 -1.88 4.40 11.27
CA THR A 187 -2.23 5.82 11.06
C THR A 187 -2.79 6.07 9.65
N GLU A 188 -2.22 5.46 8.61
CA GLU A 188 -2.76 5.50 7.25
C GLU A 188 -4.20 4.94 7.19
N GLN A 189 -4.46 3.80 7.83
CA GLN A 189 -5.79 3.20 7.88
C GLN A 189 -6.79 4.06 8.65
N ALA A 190 -6.39 4.62 9.80
CA ALA A 190 -7.25 5.53 10.56
C ALA A 190 -7.64 6.77 9.75
N ALA A 191 -6.70 7.36 9.02
CA ALA A 191 -6.96 8.48 8.12
C ALA A 191 -7.91 8.10 6.97
N ALA A 192 -7.70 6.93 6.35
CA ALA A 192 -8.57 6.44 5.28
C ALA A 192 -10.01 6.18 5.76
N VAL A 193 -10.18 5.59 6.95
CA VAL A 193 -11.51 5.38 7.55
C VAL A 193 -12.19 6.71 7.82
N SER A 194 -11.46 7.69 8.38
CA SER A 194 -12.01 9.03 8.62
C SER A 194 -12.46 9.73 7.34
N ALA A 195 -11.67 9.62 6.26
CA ALA A 195 -12.03 10.15 4.94
C ALA A 195 -13.30 9.49 4.38
N LEU A 196 -13.37 8.15 4.40
CA LEU A 196 -14.55 7.41 3.94
C LEU A 196 -15.80 7.73 4.75
N GLU A 197 -15.67 7.96 6.06
CA GLU A 197 -16.79 8.44 6.87
C GLU A 197 -17.24 9.85 6.47
N GLY A 198 -16.30 10.74 6.16
CA GLY A 198 -16.59 12.08 5.63
C GLY A 198 -17.35 12.01 4.31
N ASP A 199 -16.86 11.23 3.35
CA ASP A 199 -17.50 11.00 2.06
C ASP A 199 -18.89 10.39 2.21
N ARG A 200 -19.05 9.40 3.11
CA ARG A 200 -20.35 8.79 3.41
C ARG A 200 -21.34 9.82 3.97
N ARG A 201 -20.92 10.68 4.91
CA ARG A 201 -21.77 11.74 5.46
C ARG A 201 -22.17 12.74 4.37
N HIS A 202 -21.23 13.13 3.52
CA HIS A 202 -21.50 14.04 2.41
C HIS A 202 -22.50 13.44 1.40
N ALA A 203 -22.32 12.17 1.01
CA ALA A 203 -23.22 11.46 0.12
C ALA A 203 -24.64 11.35 0.70
N LEU A 204 -24.78 11.08 2.00
CA LEU A 204 -26.09 11.06 2.66
C LEU A 204 -26.80 12.41 2.61
N ILE A 205 -26.08 13.51 2.84
CA ILE A 205 -26.62 14.86 2.72
C ILE A 205 -27.10 15.14 1.30
N GLN A 206 -26.32 14.74 0.27
CA GLN A 206 -26.74 14.90 -1.13
C GLN A 206 -28.00 14.09 -1.45
N VAL A 207 -28.11 12.86 -0.95
CA VAL A 207 -29.31 12.04 -1.12
C VAL A 207 -30.54 12.69 -0.47
N ASP A 208 -30.40 13.20 0.75
CA ASP A 208 -31.50 13.87 1.44
C ASP A 208 -31.90 15.18 0.76
N HIS A 209 -30.93 15.92 0.22
CA HIS A 209 -31.18 17.09 -0.62
C HIS A 209 -31.97 16.73 -1.88
N ALA A 210 -31.50 15.76 -2.66
CA ALA A 210 -32.18 15.29 -3.88
C ALA A 210 -33.59 14.74 -3.57
N ARG A 211 -33.79 14.07 -2.43
CA ARG A 211 -35.12 13.66 -1.96
C ARG A 211 -36.02 14.85 -1.62
N GLY A 212 -35.46 15.90 -1.01
CA GLY A 212 -36.15 17.16 -0.75
C GLY A 212 -36.61 17.83 -2.03
N GLU A 213 -35.71 17.98 -3.01
CA GLU A 213 -36.02 18.51 -4.33
C GLU A 213 -37.05 17.66 -5.07
N GLY A 214 -36.92 16.33 -5.02
CA GLY A 214 -37.89 15.41 -5.61
C GLY A 214 -39.30 15.56 -5.04
N ARG A 215 -39.42 15.75 -3.71
CA ARG A 215 -40.71 16.07 -3.08
C ARG A 215 -41.24 17.43 -3.53
N HIS A 216 -40.38 18.45 -3.57
CA HIS A 216 -40.76 19.78 -4.02
C HIS A 216 -41.32 19.78 -5.45
N TRP A 217 -40.61 19.15 -6.39
CA TRP A 217 -41.06 19.05 -7.78
C TRP A 217 -42.34 18.23 -7.92
N LYS A 218 -42.48 17.14 -7.15
CA LYS A 218 -43.72 16.37 -7.12
C LYS A 218 -44.92 17.23 -6.70
N GLU A 219 -44.78 18.02 -5.64
CA GLU A 219 -45.83 18.94 -5.19
C GLU A 219 -46.14 20.02 -6.23
N GLN A 220 -45.12 20.53 -6.94
CA GLN A 220 -45.31 21.49 -8.05
C GLN A 220 -46.10 20.85 -9.20
N PHE A 221 -45.74 19.62 -9.61
CA PHE A 221 -46.45 18.91 -10.66
C PHE A 221 -47.88 18.57 -10.26
N ASP A 222 -48.11 18.13 -9.02
CA ASP A 222 -49.46 17.86 -8.52
C ASP A 222 -50.33 19.13 -8.49
N ARG A 223 -49.75 20.29 -8.16
CA ARG A 223 -50.43 21.59 -8.24
C ARG A 223 -50.76 21.97 -9.69
N ALA A 224 -49.78 21.92 -10.58
CA ALA A 224 -49.99 22.20 -12.00
C ALA A 224 -51.01 21.26 -12.65
N ALA A 225 -51.02 19.97 -12.28
CA ALA A 225 -52.00 19.00 -12.76
C ALA A 225 -53.43 19.32 -12.27
N LYS A 226 -53.58 19.81 -11.03
CA LYS A 226 -54.89 20.27 -10.52
C LYS A 226 -55.37 21.51 -11.27
N GLU A 227 -54.50 22.48 -11.51
CA GLU A 227 -54.80 23.69 -12.29
C GLU A 227 -55.16 23.37 -13.74
N ALA A 228 -54.44 22.46 -14.38
CA ALA A 228 -54.75 21.96 -15.71
C ALA A 228 -56.13 21.28 -15.77
N ARG A 229 -56.49 20.49 -14.75
CA ARG A 229 -57.84 19.89 -14.66
C ARG A 229 -58.93 20.95 -14.45
N ALA A 230 -58.69 21.93 -13.60
CA ALA A 230 -59.64 23.02 -13.35
C ALA A 230 -59.90 23.83 -14.64
N SER A 231 -58.83 24.26 -15.31
CA SER A 231 -58.93 24.98 -16.60
C SER A 231 -59.61 24.14 -17.69
N GLN A 232 -59.35 22.83 -17.75
CA GLN A 232 -60.05 21.93 -18.67
C GLN A 232 -61.56 21.89 -18.37
N THR A 233 -61.97 21.75 -17.09
CA THR A 233 -63.39 21.76 -16.73
C THR A 233 -64.08 23.09 -17.03
N GLU A 234 -63.37 24.21 -16.87
CA GLU A 234 -63.87 25.53 -17.27
C GLU A 234 -64.03 25.62 -18.80
N ALA A 235 -63.04 25.16 -19.56
CA ALA A 235 -63.11 25.12 -21.03
C ALA A 235 -64.28 24.27 -21.52
N ASP A 236 -64.54 23.11 -20.92
CA ASP A 236 -65.69 22.27 -21.25
C ASP A 236 -67.02 22.94 -20.86
N SER A 237 -67.07 23.67 -19.75
CA SER A 237 -68.23 24.52 -19.41
C SER A 237 -68.48 25.61 -20.46
N TYR A 238 -67.44 26.31 -20.91
CA TYR A 238 -67.56 27.31 -21.97
C TYR A 238 -67.98 26.70 -23.30
N ARG A 239 -67.44 25.52 -23.66
CA ARG A 239 -67.85 24.79 -24.87
C ARG A 239 -69.33 24.37 -24.82
N ASN A 240 -69.81 23.90 -23.67
CA ASN A 240 -71.23 23.57 -23.49
C ASN A 240 -72.12 24.80 -23.58
N LYS A 241 -71.70 25.93 -22.99
CA LYS A 241 -72.41 27.22 -23.13
C LYS A 241 -72.43 27.72 -24.58
N ALA A 242 -71.32 27.58 -25.31
CA ALA A 242 -71.27 27.94 -26.72
C ALA A 242 -72.24 27.08 -27.54
N SER A 243 -72.22 25.76 -27.34
CA SER A 243 -73.14 24.83 -28.01
C SER A 243 -74.62 25.13 -27.70
N SER A 244 -74.96 25.48 -26.46
CA SER A 244 -76.33 25.84 -26.10
C SER A 244 -76.77 27.18 -26.71
N LEU A 245 -75.87 28.16 -26.79
CA LEU A 245 -76.13 29.44 -27.46
C LEU A 245 -76.30 29.25 -28.97
N GLU A 246 -75.49 28.40 -29.61
CA GLU A 246 -75.64 28.04 -31.03
C GLU A 246 -77.00 27.39 -31.30
N ALA A 247 -77.43 26.44 -30.46
CA ALA A 247 -78.75 25.82 -30.57
C ALA A 247 -79.89 26.82 -30.37
N ALA A 248 -79.76 27.73 -29.39
CA ALA A 248 -80.74 28.78 -29.16
C ALA A 248 -80.83 29.77 -30.34
N LEU A 249 -79.68 30.11 -30.94
CA LEU A 249 -79.61 30.98 -32.12
C LEU A 249 -80.20 30.29 -33.36
N ALA A 250 -79.92 29.01 -33.58
CA ALA A 250 -80.57 28.23 -34.63
C ALA A 250 -82.10 28.18 -34.44
N GLY A 251 -82.58 27.96 -33.21
CA GLY A 251 -84.00 27.99 -32.89
C GLY A 251 -84.64 29.38 -33.04
N ALA A 252 -83.91 30.45 -32.73
CA ALA A 252 -84.37 31.83 -32.99
C ALA A 252 -84.45 32.12 -34.50
N ASN A 253 -83.46 31.69 -35.28
CA ASN A 253 -83.46 31.84 -36.74
C ASN A 253 -84.58 31.02 -37.40
N GLY A 254 -84.86 29.81 -36.91
CA GLY A 254 -86.00 29.01 -37.37
C GLY A 254 -87.33 29.71 -37.11
N ARG A 255 -87.52 30.28 -35.90
CA ARG A 255 -88.70 31.09 -35.57
C ARG A 255 -88.80 32.36 -36.43
N LEU A 256 -87.68 33.03 -36.68
CA LEU A 256 -87.64 34.22 -37.54
C LEU A 256 -88.02 33.88 -38.98
N SER A 257 -87.54 32.75 -39.50
CA SER A 257 -87.91 32.25 -40.84
C SER A 257 -89.41 31.93 -40.92
N ALA A 258 -89.97 31.25 -39.91
CA ALA A 258 -91.41 30.98 -39.82
C ALA A 258 -92.25 32.27 -39.72
N LEU A 259 -91.77 33.27 -38.97
CA LEU A 259 -92.42 34.58 -38.91
C LEU A 259 -92.37 35.30 -40.26
N GLN A 260 -91.22 35.27 -40.95
CA GLN A 260 -91.10 35.84 -42.30
C GLN A 260 -92.04 35.16 -43.30
N GLU A 261 -92.18 33.84 -43.24
CA GLU A 261 -93.11 33.08 -44.07
C GLU A 261 -94.57 33.44 -43.75
N SER A 262 -94.94 33.48 -42.46
CA SER A 262 -96.28 33.92 -42.02
C SER A 262 -96.60 35.35 -42.44
N LEU A 263 -95.61 36.25 -42.38
CA LEU A 263 -95.74 37.63 -42.82
C LEU A 263 -95.91 37.70 -44.34
N GLY A 264 -95.21 36.86 -45.10
CA GLY A 264 -95.41 36.68 -46.54
C GLY A 264 -96.83 36.21 -46.85
N ALA A 265 -97.30 35.17 -46.17
CA ALA A 265 -98.66 34.64 -46.32
C ALA A 265 -99.74 35.68 -45.97
N GLU A 266 -99.56 36.45 -44.89
CA GLU A 266 -100.49 37.54 -44.55
C GLU A 266 -100.41 38.71 -45.54
N LYS A 267 -99.24 39.00 -46.12
CA LYS A 267 -99.12 39.97 -47.23
C LYS A 267 -99.87 39.50 -48.48
N GLU A 268 -99.76 38.23 -48.83
CA GLU A 268 -100.52 37.65 -49.95
C GLU A 268 -102.02 37.66 -49.67
N ARG A 269 -102.43 37.31 -48.45
CA ARG A 269 -103.83 37.35 -48.01
C ARG A 269 -104.39 38.78 -48.05
N THR A 270 -103.63 39.76 -47.59
CA THR A 270 -104.03 41.18 -47.66
C THR A 270 -104.11 41.67 -49.11
N ALA A 271 -103.17 41.29 -49.99
CA ALA A 271 -103.26 41.59 -51.42
C ALA A 271 -104.50 40.96 -52.08
N ALA A 272 -104.85 39.72 -51.71
CA ALA A 272 -106.06 39.04 -52.15
C ALA A 272 -107.33 39.77 -51.65
N LEU A 273 -107.37 40.15 -50.37
CA LEU A 273 -108.48 40.93 -49.81
C LEU A 273 -108.61 42.30 -50.46
N ILE A 274 -107.51 43.01 -50.75
CA ILE A 274 -107.54 44.27 -51.50
C ILE A 274 -108.14 44.06 -52.89
N SER A 275 -107.73 42.99 -53.59
CA SER A 275 -108.28 42.64 -54.90
C SER A 275 -109.78 42.31 -54.81
N GLN A 276 -110.20 41.58 -53.77
CA GLN A 276 -111.60 41.28 -53.52
C GLN A 276 -112.40 42.55 -53.21
N VAL A 277 -111.89 43.45 -52.38
CA VAL A 277 -112.53 44.74 -52.08
C VAL A 277 -112.62 45.60 -53.35
N ALA A 278 -111.59 45.62 -54.19
CA ALA A 278 -111.64 46.33 -55.48
C ALA A 278 -112.73 45.75 -56.40
N ALA A 279 -112.85 44.41 -56.46
CA ALA A 279 -113.93 43.74 -57.17
C ALA A 279 -115.31 44.09 -56.59
N GLU A 280 -115.49 44.04 -55.27
CA GLU A 280 -116.74 44.42 -54.60
C GLU A 280 -117.08 45.90 -54.80
N GLN A 281 -116.09 46.80 -54.75
CA GLN A 281 -116.31 48.21 -55.06
C GLN A 281 -116.74 48.42 -56.51
N GLN A 282 -116.17 47.67 -57.45
CA GLN A 282 -116.58 47.71 -58.84
C GLN A 282 -118.00 47.15 -59.03
N ASN A 283 -118.35 46.09 -58.30
CA ASN A 283 -119.68 45.50 -58.28
C ASN A 283 -120.72 46.48 -57.68
N ILE A 284 -120.38 47.17 -56.59
CA ILE A 284 -121.20 48.25 -56.02
C ILE A 284 -121.36 49.40 -57.01
N ARG A 285 -120.31 49.79 -57.74
CA ARG A 285 -120.41 50.81 -58.80
C ARG A 285 -121.38 50.36 -59.89
N GLN A 286 -121.25 49.13 -60.38
CA GLN A 286 -122.17 48.56 -61.38
C GLN A 286 -123.61 48.53 -60.86
N LEU A 287 -123.84 48.03 -59.64
CA LEU A 287 -125.15 48.02 -59.01
C LEU A 287 -125.72 49.43 -58.80
N SER A 288 -124.88 50.42 -58.47
CA SER A 288 -125.29 51.82 -58.34
C SER A 288 -125.65 52.42 -59.70
N GLU A 289 -124.94 52.05 -60.76
CA GLU A 289 -125.21 52.46 -62.13
C GLU A 289 -126.51 51.82 -62.64
N ASP A 290 -126.72 50.53 -62.36
CA ASP A 290 -127.97 49.80 -62.62
C ASP A 290 -129.15 50.39 -61.83
N LEU A 291 -128.95 50.76 -60.56
CA LEU A 291 -129.96 51.46 -59.75
C LEU A 291 -130.30 52.82 -60.33
N SER A 292 -129.30 53.58 -60.78
CA SER A 292 -129.50 54.87 -61.45
C SER A 292 -130.29 54.67 -62.74
N ASN A 293 -129.93 53.68 -63.56
CA ASN A 293 -130.63 53.35 -64.80
C ASN A 293 -132.08 52.89 -64.53
N SER A 294 -132.29 52.06 -63.52
CA SER A 294 -133.61 51.63 -63.06
C SER A 294 -134.43 52.83 -62.55
N ARG A 295 -133.81 53.77 -61.85
CA ARG A 295 -134.45 55.00 -61.37
C ARG A 295 -134.85 55.91 -62.53
N ILE A 296 -133.97 56.11 -63.51
CA ILE A 296 -134.28 56.87 -64.74
C ILE A 296 -135.44 56.21 -65.50
N SER A 297 -135.44 54.88 -65.61
CA SER A 297 -136.55 54.12 -66.20
C SER A 297 -137.86 54.27 -65.41
N ALA A 298 -137.78 54.27 -64.08
CA ALA A 298 -138.95 54.49 -63.21
C ALA A 298 -139.46 55.93 -63.31
N GLU A 299 -138.59 56.94 -63.35
CA GLU A 299 -138.94 58.35 -63.56
C GLU A 299 -139.58 58.55 -64.94
N ALA A 300 -139.06 57.90 -65.99
CA ALA A 300 -139.68 57.90 -67.32
C ALA A 300 -141.05 57.20 -67.35
N ALA A 301 -141.21 56.10 -66.62
CA ALA A 301 -142.51 55.43 -66.45
C ALA A 301 -143.49 56.31 -65.66
N ASN A 302 -143.02 57.03 -64.65
CA ASN A 302 -143.84 57.94 -63.85
C ASN A 302 -144.30 59.15 -64.68
N ALA A 303 -143.42 59.71 -65.52
CA ALA A 303 -143.78 60.76 -66.49
C ALA A 303 -144.84 60.29 -67.51
N ARG A 304 -144.76 59.02 -67.96
CA ARG A 304 -145.80 58.41 -68.81
C ARG A 304 -147.13 58.25 -68.04
N TYR A 305 -147.07 57.87 -66.77
CA TYR A 305 -148.25 57.80 -65.89
C TYR A 305 -148.89 59.17 -65.70
N GLU A 306 -148.12 60.22 -65.43
CA GLU A 306 -148.63 61.59 -65.29
C GLU A 306 -149.25 62.12 -66.60
N SER A 307 -148.66 61.79 -67.76
CA SER A 307 -149.25 62.10 -69.07
C SER A 307 -150.61 61.42 -69.25
N ALA A 308 -150.69 60.12 -68.97
CA ALA A 308 -151.94 59.36 -69.06
C ALA A 308 -153.02 59.89 -68.10
N VAL A 309 -152.64 60.39 -66.92
CA VAL A 309 -153.57 61.02 -65.97
C VAL A 309 -154.12 62.35 -66.51
N ARG A 310 -153.29 63.17 -67.18
CA ARG A 310 -153.75 64.41 -67.83
C ARG A 310 -154.64 64.14 -69.04
N GLU A 311 -154.35 63.10 -69.81
CA GLU A 311 -155.21 62.62 -70.90
C GLU A 311 -156.57 62.09 -70.38
N LEU A 312 -156.57 61.40 -69.24
CA LEU A 312 -157.80 60.97 -68.57
C LEU A 312 -158.63 62.13 -68.00
N SER A 313 -157.99 63.19 -67.50
CA SER A 313 -158.72 64.37 -67.00
C SER A 313 -159.38 65.15 -68.14
N THR A 314 -158.66 65.34 -69.24
CA THR A 314 -159.18 66.00 -70.45
C THR A 314 -160.27 65.16 -71.12
N ALA A 315 -160.13 63.83 -71.18
CA ALA A 315 -161.20 62.95 -71.61
C ALA A 315 -162.44 63.04 -70.71
N ARG A 316 -162.28 63.15 -69.39
CA ARG A 316 -163.39 63.34 -68.44
C ARG A 316 -164.14 64.66 -68.67
N GLU A 317 -163.42 65.75 -68.92
CA GLU A 317 -164.03 67.06 -69.23
C GLU A 317 -164.82 67.01 -70.55
N SER A 318 -164.28 66.39 -71.59
CA SER A 318 -164.99 66.23 -72.88
C SER A 318 -166.31 65.44 -72.76
N VAL A 319 -166.35 64.43 -71.88
CA VAL A 319 -167.57 63.65 -71.60
C VAL A 319 -168.58 64.44 -70.77
N ALA A 320 -168.10 65.31 -69.86
CA ALA A 320 -168.97 66.20 -69.09
C ALA A 320 -169.63 67.25 -69.99
N GLU A 321 -168.89 67.81 -70.95
CA GLU A 321 -169.43 68.75 -71.95
C GLU A 321 -170.47 68.07 -72.87
N ALA A 322 -170.18 66.87 -73.37
CA ALA A 322 -171.10 66.10 -74.21
C ALA A 322 -172.45 65.81 -73.52
N ARG A 323 -172.43 65.47 -72.23
CA ARG A 323 -173.65 65.22 -71.44
C ARG A 323 -174.47 66.47 -71.15
N SER A 324 -173.85 67.65 -71.13
CA SER A 324 -174.55 68.93 -70.96
C SER A 324 -175.28 69.36 -72.25
N GLY A 325 -174.71 69.04 -73.41
CA GLY A 325 -175.33 69.28 -74.73
C GLY A 325 -176.54 68.37 -74.97
N GLU A 326 -176.46 67.12 -74.54
CA GLU A 326 -177.54 66.12 -74.73
C GLU A 326 -178.81 66.46 -73.94
N ARG A 327 -178.68 67.04 -72.74
CA ARG A 327 -179.86 67.44 -71.93
C ARG A 327 -180.60 68.64 -72.48
N ARG A 328 -179.91 69.60 -73.11
CA ARG A 328 -180.56 70.75 -73.78
C ARG A 328 -181.36 70.33 -75.00
N ALA A 329 -180.88 69.35 -75.76
CA ALA A 329 -181.55 68.85 -76.97
C ALA A 329 -182.84 68.05 -76.67
N LEU A 330 -183.00 67.52 -75.46
CA LEU A 330 -184.16 66.69 -75.09
C LEU A 330 -185.36 67.50 -74.57
N GLU A 331 -185.17 68.69 -74.00
CA GLU A 331 -186.28 69.51 -73.50
C GLU A 331 -186.94 70.38 -74.59
N GLU A 332 -186.20 70.78 -75.62
CA GLU A 332 -186.75 71.51 -76.78
C GLU A 332 -187.68 70.65 -77.68
N ALA A 333 -187.62 69.32 -77.56
CA ALA A 333 -188.37 68.38 -78.40
C ALA A 333 -189.82 68.10 -77.94
N ALA A 334 -190.23 68.54 -76.74
CA ALA A 334 -191.55 68.18 -76.18
C ALA A 334 -192.67 69.21 -76.42
N GLU A 335 -192.39 70.44 -76.88
CA GLU A 335 -193.37 71.53 -76.96
C GLU A 335 -194.20 71.63 -78.27
N LEU A 336 -193.93 70.86 -79.34
CA LEU A 336 -194.55 71.14 -80.66
C LEU A 336 -195.05 69.91 -81.44
N ARG A 337 -196.23 69.36 -81.10
CA ARG A 337 -197.05 68.55 -82.04
C ARG A 337 -198.56 68.56 -81.75
N GLY A 338 -199.24 69.53 -82.36
CA GLY A 338 -200.68 69.56 -82.60
C GLY A 338 -201.06 70.26 -83.92
N ARG A 339 -201.03 69.52 -85.05
CA ARG A 339 -201.77 69.74 -86.33
C ARG A 339 -201.39 70.97 -87.24
N PRO A 340 -201.87 71.10 -88.52
CA PRO A 340 -201.16 70.64 -89.74
C PRO A 340 -200.91 71.70 -90.87
N ALA A 341 -200.18 71.24 -91.90
CA ALA A 341 -200.24 71.59 -93.36
C ALA A 341 -199.28 72.63 -93.99
N SER A 342 -198.56 72.14 -95.02
CA SER A 342 -198.23 72.74 -96.32
C SER A 342 -196.80 73.27 -96.63
N SER A 343 -196.27 72.76 -97.76
CA SER A 343 -195.61 73.48 -98.86
C SER A 343 -194.12 73.91 -98.80
N MET A 344 -193.32 73.20 -99.62
CA MET A 344 -192.30 73.66 -100.60
C MET A 344 -191.10 74.58 -100.24
N LYS A 345 -189.93 74.07 -100.65
CA LYS A 345 -188.83 74.68 -101.47
C LYS A 345 -187.68 75.50 -100.83
N ASN A 346 -186.48 74.88 -100.92
CA ASN A 346 -185.33 75.24 -101.79
C ASN A 346 -184.10 76.03 -101.25
N SER A 347 -182.91 75.56 -101.71
CA SER A 347 -181.56 76.17 -101.82
C SER A 347 -180.77 76.49 -100.52
N GLY A 348 -179.44 76.35 -100.41
CA GLY A 348 -178.34 75.91 -101.29
C GLY A 348 -176.99 76.50 -100.82
N ARG A 349 -175.86 75.78 -101.03
CA ARG A 349 -174.42 76.21 -101.14
C ARG A 349 -173.75 76.93 -99.94
N ASP A 350 -172.44 76.84 -99.63
CA ASP A 350 -171.19 76.51 -100.34
C ASP A 350 -170.08 76.06 -99.35
N SER A 351 -169.06 75.36 -99.90
CA SER A 351 -167.70 74.99 -99.40
C SER A 351 -167.53 73.95 -98.29
#